data_AF-A0A6C0IEM0-F1
#
_entry.id   AF-A0A6C0IEM0-F1
#
_cell.length_a   1.000
_cell.length_b   1.000
_cell.length_c   1.000
_cell.angle_alpha   90.00
_cell.angle_beta   90.00
_cell.angle_gamma   90.00
#
_symmetry.space_group_name_H-M   'P 1'
#
loop_
_entity.id
_entity.type
_entity.pdbx_description
1 polymer ?
#
loop_
_entity_poly.entity_id
_entity_poly.type
_entity_poly.pdbx_seq_one_letter_code
_entity_poly.pdbx_strand_id
1 'polypeptide(L)'
;MEEPNESVENAYNEYYKLKNKYETEIMKNKKKISNNQSLSAKEKRSEFLKLKPKCINCKRPGGTIFSTKYYSENTKKGENNDFIDDYRQLSARCGIIADPCNLNINIHLGTYELLPDILENIEKEIKDNKNEIIDSKNKLLFGYITTETALQNYESIKDYVSHFTSLLEQYLKIYLDITDNLEKKQLLNGDIERTYEIIIEIKQCIISFNELESTQYVRDAVHIYINNLLPLLNKISSLKYKQNFVYYNEDLNTYNLIQKKYKIENLEYTSFNNTVVSYDVGLKINKGKKPALIIVDSDATSVPTIIEPSIQTNQKIQTNENDQLAKDEGVYNGNIVTWNNPKYQQLWDKLPEKFKMALTNNSEWMNEFMHSCIIAKSENKNCKFVTPKNLIVPPELSENDEYNFGEGNEAYNALFNKLDKSYQNTLFSLYSEKNGVNNYSMFIDTLNKLLAKDLGFENGYF
;
A
#
# COMPACT_ATOMS: atom_id res chain seq x y z
N MET A 1 39.05 17.33 -10.11
CA MET A 1 38.71 17.13 -8.69
C MET A 1 37.22 17.28 -8.59
N GLU A 2 36.50 16.16 -8.74
CA GLU A 2 35.04 16.14 -8.60
C GLU A 2 34.74 16.13 -7.10
N GLU A 3 34.02 17.14 -6.64
CA GLU A 3 33.54 17.26 -5.27
C GLU A 3 32.58 16.11 -4.92
N PRO A 4 32.53 15.69 -3.65
CA PRO A 4 31.72 14.54 -3.25
C PRO A 4 30.25 14.84 -3.52
N ASN A 5 29.65 14.08 -4.44
CA ASN A 5 28.25 14.17 -4.81
C ASN A 5 27.40 13.84 -3.58
N GLU A 6 26.92 14.87 -2.87
CA GLU A 6 26.02 14.71 -1.72
C GLU A 6 24.71 14.11 -2.24
N SER A 7 24.26 13.00 -1.62
CA SER A 7 22.98 12.37 -2.01
C SER A 7 21.87 13.41 -2.03
N VAL A 8 21.08 13.43 -3.12
CA VAL A 8 19.93 14.34 -3.29
C VAL A 8 19.04 14.35 -2.05
N GLU A 9 18.80 13.18 -1.45
CA GLU A 9 17.99 13.03 -0.25
C GLU A 9 18.57 13.80 0.95
N ASN A 10 19.90 13.79 1.12
CA ASN A 10 20.56 14.54 2.19
C ASN A 10 20.42 16.06 1.95
N ALA A 11 20.68 16.51 0.72
CA ALA A 11 20.55 17.92 0.36
C ALA A 11 19.10 18.42 0.53
N TYR A 12 18.13 17.59 0.13
CA TYR A 12 16.69 17.82 0.30
C TYR A 12 16.31 17.93 1.78
N ASN A 13 16.71 16.96 2.59
CA ASN A 13 16.42 16.93 4.01
C ASN A 13 17.05 18.12 4.75
N GLU A 14 18.29 18.47 4.42
CA GLU A 14 18.97 19.62 5.01
C GLU A 14 18.32 20.94 4.58
N TYR A 15 17.89 21.08 3.32
CA TYR A 15 17.13 22.25 2.86
C TYR A 15 15.89 22.49 3.74
N TYR A 16 15.06 21.48 3.96
CA TYR A 16 13.84 21.63 4.79
C TYR A 16 14.16 21.83 6.27
N LYS A 17 15.23 21.21 6.78
CA LYS A 17 15.69 21.44 8.14
C LYS A 17 16.14 22.88 8.36
N LEU A 18 16.93 23.44 7.44
CA LEU A 18 17.36 24.84 7.48
C LEU A 18 16.17 25.80 7.35
N LYS A 19 15.23 25.50 6.44
CA LYS A 19 14.01 26.28 6.24
C LYS A 19 13.14 26.28 7.49
N ASN A 20 12.86 25.13 8.08
CA ASN A 20 12.06 25.01 9.30
C ASN A 20 12.71 25.77 10.47
N LYS A 21 14.03 25.62 10.65
CA LYS A 21 14.77 26.37 11.68
C LYS A 21 14.63 27.88 11.50
N TYR A 22 14.81 28.37 10.27
CA TYR A 22 14.68 29.79 9.93
C TYR A 22 13.25 30.31 10.17
N GLU A 23 12.23 29.59 9.68
CA GLU A 23 10.82 29.98 9.82
C GLU A 23 10.36 29.92 11.29
N THR A 24 10.79 28.91 12.05
CA THR A 24 10.50 28.78 13.48
C THR A 24 11.10 29.94 14.29
N GLU A 25 12.36 30.32 14.03
CA GLU A 25 12.98 31.48 14.68
C GLU A 25 12.22 32.78 14.37
N ILE A 26 11.81 32.98 13.12
CA ILE A 26 11.00 34.13 12.72
C ILE A 26 9.64 34.11 13.40
N MET A 27 8.94 32.98 13.39
CA MET A 27 7.63 32.85 14.04
C MET A 27 7.71 33.10 15.54
N LYS A 28 8.76 32.62 16.23
CA LYS A 28 9.00 32.92 17.65
C LYS A 28 9.12 34.42 17.90
N ASN A 29 9.88 35.14 17.08
CA ASN A 29 10.03 36.59 17.21
C ASN A 29 8.72 37.33 16.90
N LYS A 30 7.96 36.89 15.88
CA LYS A 30 6.63 37.44 15.59
C LYS A 30 5.66 37.22 16.75
N LYS A 31 5.62 36.02 17.34
CA LYS A 31 4.78 35.70 18.51
C LYS A 31 5.14 36.54 19.73
N LYS A 32 6.43 36.82 19.99
CA LYS A 32 6.86 37.72 21.07
C LYS A 32 6.26 39.11 20.94
N ILE A 33 6.20 39.65 19.73
CA ILE A 33 5.59 40.98 19.46
C ILE A 33 4.06 40.89 19.56
N SER A 34 3.46 39.88 18.94
CA SER A 34 2.00 39.69 18.89
C SER A 34 1.38 39.49 20.27
N ASN A 35 2.01 38.67 21.11
CA ASN A 35 1.49 38.29 22.43
C ASN A 35 1.84 39.30 23.52
N ASN A 36 2.61 40.34 23.21
CA ASN A 36 2.94 41.35 24.18
C ASN A 36 1.71 42.21 24.51
N GLN A 37 1.18 42.08 25.73
CA GLN A 37 0.01 42.82 26.19
C GLN A 37 0.30 44.28 26.51
N SER A 38 1.58 44.66 26.66
CA SER A 38 1.99 46.05 26.94
C SER A 38 2.01 46.96 25.71
N LEU A 39 1.93 46.39 24.50
CA LEU A 39 2.00 47.16 23.25
C LEU A 39 0.60 47.29 22.61
N SER A 40 0.27 48.49 22.19
CA SER A 40 -0.88 48.75 21.32
C SER A 40 -0.70 48.12 19.93
N ALA A 41 -1.79 47.97 19.17
CA ALA A 41 -1.72 47.45 17.80
C ALA A 41 -0.78 48.27 16.88
N LYS A 42 -0.70 49.58 17.08
CA LYS A 42 0.19 50.48 16.33
C LYS A 42 1.66 50.23 16.67
N GLU A 43 1.97 50.04 17.95
CA GLU A 43 3.34 49.75 18.41
C GLU A 43 3.80 48.35 17.98
N LYS A 44 2.91 47.35 18.02
CA LYS A 44 3.18 46.02 17.49
C LYS A 44 3.57 46.06 16.01
N ARG A 45 2.86 46.87 15.21
CA ARG A 45 3.21 47.08 13.79
C ARG A 45 4.59 47.73 13.64
N SER A 46 4.91 48.72 14.47
CA SER A 46 6.23 49.37 14.45
C SER A 46 7.36 48.41 14.83
N GLU A 47 7.19 47.60 15.87
CA GLU A 47 8.19 46.61 16.29
C GLU A 47 8.35 45.49 15.26
N PHE A 48 7.26 45.08 14.62
CA PHE A 48 7.32 44.11 13.52
C PHE A 48 8.14 44.63 12.34
N LEU A 49 8.03 45.91 11.97
CA LEU A 49 8.82 46.50 10.89
C LEU A 49 10.32 46.58 11.20
N LYS A 50 10.69 46.68 12.49
CA LYS A 50 12.10 46.65 12.93
C LYS A 50 12.69 45.23 12.89
N LEU A 51 11.87 44.19 12.85
CA LEU A 51 12.33 42.81 12.85
C LEU A 51 13.04 42.47 11.53
N LYS A 52 14.37 42.49 11.55
CA LYS A 52 15.21 42.05 10.44
C LYS A 52 15.64 40.60 10.66
N PRO A 53 15.11 39.62 9.90
CA PRO A 53 15.54 38.23 10.05
C PRO A 53 17.03 38.09 9.72
N LYS A 54 17.70 37.18 10.41
CA LYS A 54 19.12 36.87 10.22
C LYS A 54 19.28 35.74 9.21
N CYS A 55 20.27 35.80 8.33
CA CYS A 55 20.57 34.70 7.42
C CYS A 55 20.87 33.42 8.20
N ILE A 56 20.35 32.27 7.76
CA ILE A 56 20.52 30.98 8.44
C ILE A 56 22.00 30.56 8.51
N ASN A 57 22.80 30.92 7.50
CA ASN A 57 24.22 30.62 7.41
C ASN A 57 25.07 31.68 8.13
N CYS A 58 25.20 32.90 7.58
CA CYS A 58 26.11 33.93 8.13
C CYS A 58 25.57 34.75 9.31
N LYS A 59 24.31 34.53 9.74
CA LYS A 59 23.66 35.25 10.87
C LYS A 59 23.56 36.78 10.74
N ARG A 60 23.92 37.36 9.60
CA ARG A 60 23.80 38.80 9.32
C ARG A 60 22.33 39.21 9.05
N PRO A 61 21.93 40.45 9.39
CA PRO A 61 20.57 40.95 9.14
C PRO A 61 20.34 41.13 7.63
N GLY A 62 19.31 40.49 7.10
CA GLY A 62 19.06 40.39 5.65
C GLY A 62 18.38 39.08 5.26
N GLY A 63 18.37 38.10 6.18
CA GLY A 63 17.60 36.88 6.06
C GLY A 63 18.17 35.87 5.07
N THR A 64 17.41 34.80 4.87
CA THR A 64 17.64 33.79 3.85
C THR A 64 16.42 33.74 2.95
N ILE A 65 16.67 33.67 1.64
CA ILE A 65 15.63 33.54 0.63
C ILE A 65 15.53 32.05 0.30
N PHE A 66 14.45 31.44 0.76
CA PHE A 66 14.01 30.11 0.33
C PHE A 66 12.99 30.27 -0.80
N SER A 67 13.11 29.50 -1.87
CA SER A 67 12.20 29.55 -3.00
C SER A 67 11.96 28.15 -3.56
N THR A 68 10.70 27.87 -3.87
CA THR A 68 10.25 26.66 -4.56
C THR A 68 9.57 27.10 -5.85
N LYS A 69 10.12 26.71 -6.99
CA LYS A 69 9.58 27.05 -8.31
C LYS A 69 9.31 25.78 -9.10
N TYR A 70 8.25 25.80 -9.89
CA TYR A 70 7.92 24.75 -10.83
C TYR A 70 8.31 25.19 -12.23
N TYR A 71 9.00 24.31 -12.95
CA TYR A 71 9.36 24.48 -14.34
C TYR A 71 8.72 23.34 -15.11
N SER A 72 7.89 23.69 -16.09
CA SER A 72 7.27 22.72 -16.99
C SER A 72 7.93 22.77 -18.37
N GLU A 73 7.82 21.70 -19.15
CA GLU A 73 8.22 21.61 -20.56
C GLU A 73 7.88 22.90 -21.35
N ASN A 74 6.69 23.46 -21.11
CA ASN A 74 6.21 24.66 -21.79
C ASN A 74 6.92 25.97 -21.40
N THR A 75 7.74 25.97 -20.35
CA THR A 75 8.42 27.18 -19.82
C THR A 75 9.87 27.34 -20.25
N LYS A 76 10.48 26.33 -20.89
CA LYS A 76 11.84 26.42 -21.44
C LYS A 76 11.91 25.77 -22.81
N LYS A 77 11.70 26.56 -23.88
CA LYS A 77 12.39 26.28 -25.15
C LYS A 77 13.87 26.56 -24.91
N GLY A 78 14.63 25.55 -24.53
CA GLY A 78 16.08 25.64 -24.57
C GLY A 78 16.52 25.99 -26.01
N GLU A 79 17.66 26.66 -26.14
CA GLU A 79 18.25 27.02 -27.44
C GLU A 79 18.50 25.80 -28.35
N ASN A 80 18.43 24.57 -27.80
CA ASN A 80 18.74 23.31 -28.47
C ASN A 80 17.55 22.34 -28.66
N ASN A 81 16.29 22.73 -28.42
CA ASN A 81 15.11 21.84 -28.54
C ASN A 81 15.18 20.52 -27.72
N ASP A 82 15.97 20.47 -26.66
CA ASP A 82 15.95 19.32 -25.75
C ASP A 82 14.65 19.33 -24.92
N PHE A 83 13.97 18.19 -24.86
CA PHE A 83 12.84 17.96 -23.95
C PHE A 83 13.36 18.07 -22.50
N ILE A 84 12.81 19.01 -21.73
CA ILE A 84 13.13 19.16 -20.30
C ILE A 84 11.88 18.75 -19.55
N ASP A 85 11.91 17.56 -18.95
CA ASP A 85 10.80 17.08 -18.11
C ASP A 85 10.45 18.11 -17.02
N ASP A 86 9.20 18.07 -16.57
CA ASP A 86 8.72 18.92 -15.50
C ASP A 86 9.51 18.69 -14.19
N TYR A 87 10.04 19.77 -13.61
CA TYR A 87 10.77 19.70 -12.34
C TYR A 87 10.45 20.86 -11.40
N ARG A 88 10.57 20.55 -10.12
CA ARG A 88 10.53 21.50 -9.01
C ARG A 88 11.94 21.89 -8.62
N GLN A 89 12.25 23.17 -8.70
CA GLN A 89 13.48 23.74 -8.19
C GLN A 89 13.31 24.22 -6.74
N LEU A 90 14.10 23.66 -5.83
CA LEU A 90 14.29 24.18 -4.48
C LEU A 90 15.57 25.00 -4.44
N SER A 91 15.48 26.23 -3.93
CA SER A 91 16.65 27.11 -3.82
C SER A 91 16.72 27.83 -2.48
N ALA A 92 17.91 27.90 -1.90
CA ALA A 92 18.19 28.69 -0.71
C ALA A 92 19.44 29.55 -0.93
N ARG A 93 19.31 30.86 -0.72
CA ARG A 93 20.43 31.81 -0.84
C ARG A 93 20.40 32.90 0.22
N CYS A 94 21.55 33.51 0.46
CA CYS A 94 21.65 34.69 1.32
C CYS A 94 20.78 35.84 0.79
N GLY A 95 20.02 36.51 1.66
CA GLY A 95 19.19 37.66 1.29
C GLY A 95 19.95 38.99 1.18
N ILE A 96 21.24 39.00 1.52
CA ILE A 96 22.11 40.18 1.42
C ILE A 96 22.67 40.24 0.00
N ILE A 97 22.28 41.27 -0.76
CA ILE A 97 22.64 41.41 -2.18
C ILE A 97 24.06 41.95 -2.38
N ALA A 98 24.48 42.91 -1.55
CA ALA A 98 25.77 43.60 -1.72
C ALA A 98 26.98 42.72 -1.40
N ASP A 99 26.83 41.79 -0.46
CA ASP A 99 27.88 40.86 -0.02
C ASP A 99 27.21 39.58 0.50
N PRO A 100 26.72 38.69 -0.39
CA PRO A 100 26.08 37.44 0.01
C PRO A 100 27.09 36.49 0.64
N CYS A 101 26.70 35.74 1.66
CA CYS A 101 27.51 34.60 2.09
C CYS A 101 27.36 33.42 1.12
N ASN A 102 28.23 32.43 1.26
CA ASN A 102 28.32 31.24 0.40
C ASN A 102 27.12 30.28 0.49
N LEU A 103 26.00 30.68 1.12
CA LEU A 103 24.81 29.84 1.14
C LEU A 103 24.23 29.76 -0.26
N ASN A 104 24.37 28.59 -0.88
CA ASN A 104 23.85 28.30 -2.20
C ASN A 104 23.37 26.85 -2.28
N ILE A 105 22.08 26.65 -2.06
CA ILE A 105 21.43 25.34 -2.28
C ILE A 105 20.56 25.49 -3.53
N ASN A 106 20.72 24.59 -4.49
CA ASN A 106 19.89 24.46 -5.67
C ASN A 106 19.68 22.98 -5.99
N ILE A 107 18.44 22.51 -5.85
CA ILE A 107 18.06 21.12 -6.03
C ILE A 107 16.92 21.06 -7.03
N HIS A 108 17.06 20.24 -8.06
CA HIS A 108 16.01 19.93 -9.01
C HIS A 108 15.40 18.59 -8.64
N LEU A 109 14.09 18.58 -8.45
CA LEU A 109 13.29 17.41 -8.10
C LEU A 109 12.27 17.14 -9.18
N GLY A 110 12.13 15.89 -9.59
CA GLY A 110 11.11 15.45 -10.54
C GLY A 110 9.70 15.60 -9.99
N THR A 111 8.75 15.51 -10.90
CA THR A 111 7.37 15.14 -10.57
C THR A 111 7.31 13.64 -10.29
N TYR A 112 6.43 13.26 -9.38
CA TYR A 112 6.17 11.87 -9.06
C TYR A 112 4.71 11.58 -9.37
N GLU A 113 4.47 10.45 -10.03
CA GLU A 113 3.14 9.94 -10.32
C GLU A 113 3.01 8.55 -9.73
N LEU A 114 1.80 8.19 -9.30
CA LEU A 114 1.56 6.85 -8.80
C LEU A 114 1.41 5.89 -9.99
N LEU A 115 2.08 4.73 -9.91
CA LEU A 115 1.99 3.68 -10.93
C LEU A 115 0.53 3.31 -11.29
N PRO A 116 -0.41 3.14 -10.34
CA PRO A 116 -1.82 2.93 -10.66
C PRO A 116 -2.43 4.01 -11.56
N ASP A 117 -2.11 5.28 -11.30
CA ASP A 117 -2.65 6.41 -12.07
C ASP A 117 -2.07 6.41 -13.49
N ILE A 118 -0.77 6.12 -13.62
CA ILE A 118 -0.10 5.94 -14.92
C ILE A 118 -0.77 4.81 -15.72
N LEU A 119 -1.02 3.66 -15.09
CA LEU A 119 -1.69 2.52 -15.73
C LEU A 119 -3.10 2.89 -16.18
N GLU A 120 -3.90 3.53 -15.33
CA GLU A 120 -5.25 3.98 -15.68
C GLU A 120 -5.25 4.97 -16.85
N ASN A 121 -4.29 5.91 -16.85
CA ASN A 121 -4.14 6.86 -17.95
C ASN A 121 -3.78 6.17 -19.27
N ILE A 122 -2.83 5.23 -19.27
CA ILE A 122 -2.45 4.49 -20.47
C ILE A 122 -3.63 3.64 -20.98
N GLU A 123 -4.36 2.96 -20.09
CA GLU A 123 -5.55 2.18 -20.47
C GLU A 123 -6.62 3.07 -21.10
N LYS A 124 -6.82 4.28 -20.56
CA LYS A 124 -7.73 5.26 -21.10
C LYS A 124 -7.29 5.74 -22.50
N GLU A 125 -6.02 6.08 -22.69
CA GLU A 125 -5.47 6.46 -24.00
C GLU A 125 -5.68 5.34 -25.04
N ILE A 126 -5.43 4.07 -24.68
CA ILE A 126 -5.70 2.93 -25.56
C ILE A 126 -7.20 2.85 -25.93
N LYS A 127 -8.08 3.07 -24.96
CA LYS A 127 -9.54 3.05 -25.17
C LYS A 127 -10.00 4.19 -26.07
N ASP A 128 -9.48 5.39 -25.86
CA ASP A 128 -9.85 6.57 -26.63
C ASP A 128 -9.37 6.45 -28.08
N ASN A 129 -8.15 5.96 -28.31
CA ASN A 129 -7.65 5.60 -29.63
C ASN A 129 -8.54 4.53 -30.33
N LYS A 130 -8.98 3.50 -29.60
CA LYS A 130 -9.92 2.50 -30.15
C LYS A 130 -11.26 3.12 -30.54
N ASN A 131 -11.77 4.06 -29.75
CA ASN A 131 -13.00 4.79 -30.07
C ASN A 131 -12.82 5.68 -31.31
N GLU A 132 -11.66 6.28 -31.49
CA GLU A 132 -11.34 7.06 -32.70
C GLU A 132 -11.34 6.18 -33.97
N ILE A 133 -10.86 4.93 -33.88
CA ILE A 133 -10.99 3.96 -35.00
C ILE A 133 -12.47 3.72 -35.34
N ILE A 134 -13.32 3.55 -34.32
CA ILE A 134 -14.77 3.33 -34.52
C ILE A 134 -15.40 4.56 -35.17
N ASP A 135 -15.07 5.75 -34.70
CA ASP A 135 -15.56 7.01 -35.27
C ASP A 135 -15.11 7.20 -36.73
N SER A 136 -13.82 6.96 -37.02
CA SER A 136 -13.28 6.98 -38.40
C SER A 136 -14.00 5.99 -39.32
N LYS A 137 -14.25 4.76 -38.86
CA LYS A 137 -15.01 3.75 -39.62
C LYS A 137 -16.45 4.20 -39.90
N ASN A 138 -17.12 4.78 -38.92
CA ASN A 138 -18.47 5.33 -39.10
C ASN A 138 -18.47 6.50 -40.09
N LYS A 139 -17.52 7.42 -39.96
CA LYS A 139 -17.35 8.55 -40.90
C LYS A 139 -17.14 8.07 -42.32
N LEU A 140 -16.34 7.02 -42.52
CA LEU A 140 -16.15 6.39 -43.83
C LEU A 140 -17.46 5.78 -44.37
N LEU A 141 -18.19 5.02 -43.55
CA LEU A 141 -19.45 4.37 -43.93
C LEU A 141 -20.51 5.36 -44.42
N PHE A 142 -20.59 6.54 -43.78
CA PHE A 142 -21.52 7.59 -44.15
C PHE A 142 -20.97 8.58 -45.18
N GLY A 143 -19.77 8.36 -45.70
CA GLY A 143 -19.16 9.18 -46.76
C GLY A 143 -18.67 10.55 -46.29
N TYR A 144 -18.41 10.74 -44.99
CA TYR A 144 -17.84 11.99 -44.44
C TYR A 144 -16.32 12.09 -44.68
N ILE A 145 -15.63 10.97 -44.90
CA ILE A 145 -14.20 10.92 -45.22
C ILE A 145 -13.92 9.94 -46.37
N THR A 146 -12.77 10.07 -47.02
CA THR A 146 -12.34 9.14 -48.09
C THR A 146 -11.67 7.90 -47.53
N THR A 147 -11.55 6.86 -48.36
CA THR A 147 -10.83 5.62 -48.04
C THR A 147 -9.36 5.87 -47.70
N GLU A 148 -8.69 6.75 -48.43
CA GLU A 148 -7.28 7.09 -48.22
C GLU A 148 -7.09 7.79 -46.87
N THR A 149 -7.97 8.73 -46.55
CA THR A 149 -7.96 9.45 -45.26
C THR A 149 -8.22 8.49 -44.10
N ALA A 150 -9.17 7.57 -44.25
CA ALA A 150 -9.48 6.56 -43.23
C ALA A 150 -8.32 5.59 -42.99
N LEU A 151 -7.61 5.19 -44.06
CA LEU A 151 -6.44 4.31 -43.97
C LEU A 151 -5.26 4.98 -43.26
N GLN A 152 -4.96 6.24 -43.60
CA GLN A 152 -3.91 7.01 -42.94
C GLN A 152 -4.18 7.19 -41.43
N ASN A 153 -5.43 7.54 -41.08
CA ASN A 153 -5.83 7.66 -39.68
C ASN A 153 -5.70 6.30 -38.95
N TYR A 154 -6.11 5.21 -39.59
CA TYR A 154 -6.00 3.88 -39.00
C TYR A 154 -4.55 3.46 -38.76
N GLU A 155 -3.65 3.70 -39.72
CA GLU A 155 -2.22 3.42 -39.56
C GLU A 155 -1.62 4.23 -38.39
N SER A 156 -1.91 5.54 -38.34
CA SER A 156 -1.43 6.39 -37.24
C SER A 156 -1.94 5.93 -35.87
N ILE A 157 -3.24 5.63 -35.74
CA ILE A 157 -3.82 5.20 -34.47
C ILE A 157 -3.29 3.82 -34.07
N LYS A 158 -3.06 2.92 -35.04
CA LYS A 158 -2.46 1.60 -34.79
C LYS A 158 -1.08 1.74 -34.16
N ASP A 159 -0.25 2.66 -34.65
CA ASP A 159 1.08 2.92 -34.10
C ASP A 159 0.99 3.45 -32.66
N TYR A 160 0.06 4.38 -32.38
CA TYR A 160 -0.20 4.86 -31.02
C TYR A 160 -0.65 3.73 -30.08
N VAL A 161 -1.62 2.92 -30.50
CA VAL A 161 -2.09 1.77 -29.70
C VAL A 161 -0.94 0.80 -29.43
N SER A 162 -0.11 0.50 -30.42
CA SER A 162 1.05 -0.37 -30.24
C SER A 162 2.06 0.21 -29.24
N HIS A 163 2.32 1.52 -29.33
CA HIS A 163 3.21 2.22 -28.41
C HIS A 163 2.67 2.21 -26.97
N PHE A 164 1.42 2.62 -26.76
CA PHE A 164 0.79 2.62 -25.43
C PHE A 164 0.66 1.22 -24.85
N THR A 165 0.38 0.19 -25.66
CA THR A 165 0.35 -1.19 -25.20
C THR A 165 1.73 -1.63 -24.68
N SER A 166 2.80 -1.24 -25.38
CA SER A 166 4.18 -1.53 -24.96
C SER A 166 4.54 -0.81 -23.65
N LEU A 167 4.07 0.42 -23.46
CA LEU A 167 4.24 1.15 -22.20
C LEU A 167 3.43 0.50 -21.07
N LEU A 168 2.18 0.12 -21.33
CA LEU A 168 1.32 -0.57 -20.37
C LEU A 168 2.00 -1.84 -19.85
N GLU A 169 2.56 -2.65 -20.74
CA GLU A 169 3.28 -3.87 -20.36
C GLU A 169 4.48 -3.60 -19.46
N GLN A 170 5.26 -2.55 -19.75
CA GLN A 170 6.42 -2.15 -18.95
C GLN A 170 6.01 -1.67 -17.56
N TYR A 171 5.08 -0.73 -17.46
CA TYR A 171 4.61 -0.21 -16.18
C TYR A 171 3.87 -1.27 -15.36
N LEU A 172 3.09 -2.13 -16.01
CA LEU A 172 2.39 -3.23 -15.35
C LEU A 172 3.39 -4.23 -14.77
N LYS A 173 4.49 -4.52 -15.47
CA LYS A 173 5.56 -5.37 -14.94
C LYS A 173 6.15 -4.77 -13.66
N ILE A 174 6.53 -3.49 -13.70
CA ILE A 174 7.07 -2.77 -12.52
C ILE A 174 6.08 -2.84 -11.36
N TYR A 175 4.81 -2.54 -11.62
CA TYR A 175 3.75 -2.57 -10.62
C TYR A 175 3.55 -3.97 -10.02
N LEU A 176 3.54 -5.02 -10.84
CA LEU A 176 3.41 -6.41 -10.38
C LEU A 176 4.66 -6.86 -9.60
N ASP A 177 5.85 -6.46 -10.00
CA ASP A 177 7.07 -6.79 -9.26
C ASP A 177 7.05 -6.21 -7.83
N ILE A 178 6.34 -5.10 -7.61
CA ILE A 178 6.15 -4.47 -6.30
C ILE A 178 4.98 -5.11 -5.52
N THR A 179 3.85 -5.35 -6.19
CA THR A 179 2.59 -5.71 -5.53
C THR A 179 2.30 -7.21 -5.48
N ASP A 180 2.76 -7.94 -6.49
CA ASP A 180 2.50 -9.36 -6.71
C ASP A 180 3.75 -10.12 -7.21
N ASN A 181 4.83 -10.03 -6.43
CA ASN A 181 6.07 -10.75 -6.73
C ASN A 181 5.94 -12.25 -6.44
N LEU A 182 5.99 -13.07 -7.49
CA LEU A 182 5.83 -14.53 -7.40
C LEU A 182 6.91 -15.21 -6.54
N GLU A 183 8.18 -14.86 -6.74
CA GLU A 183 9.31 -15.45 -5.99
C GLU A 183 9.16 -15.16 -4.50
N LYS A 184 8.79 -13.93 -4.16
CA LYS A 184 8.55 -13.50 -2.79
C LYS A 184 7.36 -14.22 -2.15
N LYS A 185 6.29 -14.46 -2.92
CA LYS A 185 5.13 -15.26 -2.48
C LYS A 185 5.53 -16.71 -2.19
N GLN A 186 6.31 -17.33 -3.07
CA GLN A 186 6.80 -18.71 -2.89
C GLN A 186 7.69 -18.81 -1.65
N LEU A 187 8.64 -17.88 -1.48
CA LEU A 187 9.50 -17.82 -0.30
C LEU A 187 8.69 -17.65 0.99
N LEU A 188 7.68 -16.77 0.97
CA LEU A 188 6.80 -16.53 2.10
C LEU A 188 6.00 -17.79 2.48
N ASN A 189 5.46 -18.51 1.50
CA ASN A 189 4.71 -19.75 1.74
C ASN A 189 5.60 -20.82 2.36
N GLY A 190 6.82 -21.02 1.82
CA GLY A 190 7.77 -21.98 2.38
C GLY A 190 8.20 -21.63 3.81
N ASP A 191 8.42 -20.35 4.11
CA ASP A 191 8.73 -19.91 5.48
C ASP A 191 7.54 -20.12 6.44
N ILE A 192 6.30 -19.93 5.97
CA ILE A 192 5.08 -20.21 6.75
C ILE A 192 4.93 -21.71 7.03
N GLU A 193 5.14 -22.56 6.03
CA GLU A 193 5.13 -24.02 6.21
C GLU A 193 6.16 -24.46 7.24
N ARG A 194 7.40 -23.96 7.13
CA ARG A 194 8.46 -24.25 8.11
C ARG A 194 8.11 -23.77 9.52
N THR A 195 7.34 -22.68 9.65
CA THR A 195 6.83 -22.20 10.94
C THR A 195 5.90 -23.23 11.58
N TYR A 196 5.00 -23.83 10.81
CA TYR A 196 4.10 -24.88 11.32
C TYR A 196 4.87 -26.13 11.76
N GLU A 197 5.89 -26.54 11.01
CA GLU A 197 6.78 -27.65 11.39
C GLU A 197 7.46 -27.40 12.75
N ILE A 198 8.04 -26.21 12.93
CA ILE A 198 8.69 -25.82 14.20
C ILE A 198 7.68 -25.76 15.35
N ILE A 199 6.45 -25.29 15.11
CA ILE A 199 5.39 -25.28 16.12
C ILE A 199 5.03 -26.72 16.53
N ILE A 200 4.99 -27.66 15.59
CA ILE A 200 4.77 -29.08 15.89
C ILE A 200 5.90 -29.64 16.74
N GLU A 201 7.16 -29.35 16.42
CA GLU A 201 8.33 -29.74 17.23
C GLU A 201 8.24 -29.21 18.68
N ILE A 202 7.86 -27.93 18.84
CA ILE A 202 7.64 -27.32 20.17
C ILE A 202 6.50 -28.04 20.91
N LYS A 203 5.38 -28.33 20.24
CA LYS A 203 4.25 -29.05 20.84
C LYS A 203 4.66 -30.47 21.28
N GLN A 204 5.48 -31.17 20.49
CA GLN A 204 6.00 -32.49 20.85
C GLN A 204 6.89 -32.45 22.09
N CYS A 205 7.71 -31.40 22.24
CA CYS A 205 8.48 -31.18 23.46
C CYS A 205 7.56 -30.99 24.69
N ILE A 206 6.48 -30.23 24.55
CA ILE A 206 5.50 -30.02 25.63
C ILE A 206 4.78 -31.32 26.00
N ILE A 207 4.38 -32.13 25.00
CA ILE A 207 3.77 -33.45 25.25
C ILE A 207 4.76 -34.35 26.01
N SER A 208 6.01 -34.42 25.54
CA SER A 208 7.06 -35.25 26.17
C SER A 208 7.37 -34.81 27.60
N PHE A 209 7.31 -33.49 27.88
CA PHE A 209 7.41 -32.98 29.24
C PHE A 209 6.26 -33.46 30.14
N ASN A 210 5.01 -33.41 29.64
CA ASN A 210 3.85 -33.84 30.41
C ASN A 210 3.86 -35.35 30.70
N GLU A 211 4.46 -36.16 29.82
CA GLU A 211 4.56 -37.61 29.99
C GLU A 211 5.74 -38.05 30.88
N LEU A 212 6.89 -37.37 30.76
CA LEU A 212 8.16 -37.81 31.37
C LEU A 212 8.62 -36.93 32.53
N GLU A 213 7.91 -35.82 32.80
CA GLU A 213 8.22 -34.79 33.81
C GLU A 213 9.66 -34.21 33.73
N SER A 214 10.32 -34.37 32.58
CA SER A 214 11.71 -33.96 32.39
C SER A 214 11.82 -32.52 31.90
N THR A 215 12.39 -31.65 32.75
CA THR A 215 12.59 -30.22 32.46
C THR A 215 13.48 -29.93 31.23
N GLN A 216 14.20 -30.93 30.71
CA GLN A 216 14.99 -30.79 29.49
C GLN A 216 14.11 -30.46 28.28
N TYR A 217 12.93 -31.09 28.15
CA TYR A 217 12.01 -30.82 27.04
C TYR A 217 11.48 -29.38 27.04
N VAL A 218 11.32 -28.77 28.23
CA VAL A 218 10.95 -27.36 28.35
C VAL A 218 12.09 -26.46 27.86
N ARG A 219 13.34 -26.78 28.21
CA ARG A 219 14.52 -26.05 27.73
C ARG A 219 14.66 -26.17 26.22
N ASP A 220 14.44 -27.35 25.67
CA ASP A 220 14.50 -27.61 24.23
C ASP A 220 13.40 -26.85 23.49
N ALA A 221 12.16 -26.86 24.01
CA ALA A 221 11.06 -26.07 23.46
C ALA A 221 11.36 -24.56 23.41
N VAL A 222 11.90 -24.01 24.51
CA VAL A 222 12.31 -22.60 24.58
C VAL A 222 13.47 -22.31 23.63
N HIS A 223 14.45 -23.21 23.54
CA HIS A 223 15.57 -23.08 22.62
C HIS A 223 15.11 -23.06 21.15
N ILE A 224 14.20 -23.96 20.77
CA ILE A 224 13.59 -24.00 19.43
C ILE A 224 12.80 -22.72 19.16
N TYR A 225 12.02 -22.24 20.15
CA TYR A 225 11.29 -20.98 20.02
C TYR A 225 12.21 -19.78 19.75
N ILE A 226 13.26 -19.61 20.55
CA ILE A 226 14.16 -18.46 20.47
C ILE A 226 15.05 -18.52 19.23
N ASN A 227 15.60 -19.69 18.90
CA ASN A 227 16.63 -19.79 17.86
C ASN A 227 16.08 -20.14 16.47
N ASN A 228 14.87 -20.72 16.39
CA ASN A 228 14.29 -21.14 15.11
C ASN A 228 13.02 -20.35 14.81
N LEU A 229 12.03 -20.37 15.71
CA LEU A 229 10.71 -19.79 15.43
C LEU A 229 10.75 -18.27 15.35
N LEU A 230 11.35 -17.61 16.35
CA LEU A 230 11.37 -16.14 16.41
C LEU A 230 12.11 -15.50 15.22
N PRO A 231 13.31 -15.96 14.81
CA PRO A 231 13.98 -15.43 13.62
C PRO A 231 13.16 -15.66 12.34
N LEU A 232 12.50 -16.82 12.21
CA LEU A 232 11.65 -17.13 11.06
C LEU A 232 10.42 -16.21 11.00
N LEU A 233 9.77 -15.94 12.13
CA LEU A 233 8.66 -14.99 12.22
C LEU A 233 9.11 -13.56 11.86
N ASN A 234 10.30 -13.14 12.30
CA ASN A 234 10.87 -11.85 11.92
C ASN A 234 11.15 -11.77 10.41
N LYS A 235 11.67 -12.84 9.82
CA LYS A 235 11.86 -12.96 8.37
C LYS A 235 10.52 -12.85 7.64
N ILE A 236 9.51 -13.63 8.02
CA ILE A 236 8.15 -13.57 7.46
C ILE A 236 7.58 -12.16 7.54
N SER A 237 7.73 -11.49 8.69
CA SER A 237 7.27 -10.13 8.90
C SER A 237 7.93 -9.15 7.93
N SER A 238 9.26 -9.22 7.79
CA SER A 238 10.03 -8.38 6.86
C SER A 238 9.71 -8.63 5.38
N LEU A 239 9.34 -9.87 5.04
CA LEU A 239 8.86 -10.23 3.71
C LEU A 239 7.46 -9.67 3.50
N LYS A 240 6.54 -9.84 4.44
CA LYS A 240 5.14 -9.44 4.28
C LYS A 240 4.96 -7.92 4.28
N TYR A 241 5.75 -7.20 5.07
CA TYR A 241 5.55 -5.77 5.32
C TYR A 241 6.83 -4.96 5.11
N LYS A 242 6.72 -3.88 4.34
CA LYS A 242 7.77 -2.85 4.22
C LYS A 242 7.73 -1.85 5.39
N GLN A 243 6.59 -1.73 6.07
CA GLN A 243 6.46 -0.97 7.31
C GLN A 243 5.68 -1.81 8.32
N ASN A 244 6.29 -2.07 9.47
CA ASN A 244 5.69 -2.79 10.59
C ASN A 244 6.15 -2.16 11.90
N PHE A 245 5.33 -1.33 12.52
CA PHE A 245 5.66 -0.66 13.78
C PHE A 245 4.40 -0.32 14.56
N VAL A 246 4.56 -0.07 15.86
CA VAL A 246 3.48 0.39 16.74
C VAL A 246 3.54 1.91 16.84
N TYR A 247 2.47 2.59 16.45
CA TYR A 247 2.30 4.03 16.56
C TYR A 247 1.45 4.38 17.78
N TYR A 248 2.00 5.18 18.69
CA TYR A 248 1.25 5.72 19.81
C TYR A 248 0.53 7.01 19.41
N ASN A 249 -0.79 7.02 19.58
CA ASN A 249 -1.65 8.18 19.39
C ASN A 249 -1.84 8.86 20.75
N GLU A 250 -1.19 10.02 20.94
CA GLU A 250 -1.24 10.79 22.19
C GLU A 250 -2.66 11.32 22.50
N ASP A 251 -3.43 11.71 21.48
CA ASP A 251 -4.77 12.30 21.65
C ASP A 251 -5.79 11.28 22.15
N LEU A 252 -5.68 10.03 21.68
CA LEU A 252 -6.56 8.93 22.05
C LEU A 252 -5.97 8.02 23.13
N ASN A 253 -4.70 8.24 23.50
CA ASN A 253 -3.93 7.36 24.38
C ASN A 253 -3.96 5.88 23.92
N THR A 254 -3.85 5.63 22.61
CA THR A 254 -3.92 4.28 22.02
C THR A 254 -2.64 3.90 21.29
N TYR A 255 -2.29 2.62 21.32
CA TYR A 255 -1.20 2.04 20.53
C TYR A 255 -1.79 1.33 19.31
N ASN A 256 -1.37 1.72 18.11
CA ASN A 256 -1.89 1.23 16.85
C ASN A 256 -0.79 0.48 16.09
N LEU A 257 -1.02 -0.78 15.76
CA LEU A 257 -0.11 -1.54 14.89
C LEU A 257 -0.29 -1.10 13.44
N ILE A 258 0.77 -0.57 12.83
CA ILE A 258 0.80 -0.15 11.43
C ILE A 258 1.55 -1.19 10.62
N GLN A 259 0.84 -1.87 9.71
CA GLN A 259 1.37 -2.88 8.80
C GLN A 259 1.06 -2.54 7.35
N LYS A 260 2.08 -2.15 6.58
CA LYS A 260 1.94 -1.85 5.15
C LYS A 260 2.83 -2.75 4.31
N LYS A 261 2.23 -3.38 3.28
CA LYS A 261 2.92 -4.27 2.34
C LYS A 261 3.99 -3.54 1.52
N TYR A 262 3.71 -2.29 1.15
CA TYR A 262 4.59 -1.40 0.39
C TYR A 262 4.49 0.03 0.96
N LYS A 263 5.51 0.85 0.72
CA LYS A 263 5.45 2.29 0.96
C LYS A 263 4.84 2.99 -0.25
N ILE A 264 4.36 4.22 -0.06
CA ILE A 264 3.87 5.06 -1.16
C ILE A 264 5.04 5.33 -2.14
N GLU A 265 6.22 5.65 -1.61
CA GLU A 265 7.49 5.79 -2.35
C GLU A 265 7.80 4.61 -3.28
N ASN A 266 7.37 3.40 -2.93
CA ASN A 266 7.61 2.22 -3.77
C ASN A 266 6.69 2.19 -5.00
N LEU A 267 5.55 2.87 -4.95
CA LEU A 267 4.57 2.94 -6.03
C LEU A 267 4.69 4.24 -6.84
N GLU A 268 5.58 5.13 -6.44
CA GLU A 268 5.86 6.36 -7.17
C GLU A 268 6.82 6.07 -8.32
N TYR A 269 6.54 6.70 -9.47
CA TYR A 269 7.39 6.69 -10.65
C TYR A 269 7.74 8.12 -11.03
N THR A 270 8.98 8.32 -11.46
CA THR A 270 9.44 9.57 -12.05
C THR A 270 10.40 9.26 -13.19
N SER A 271 10.23 9.93 -14.33
CA SER A 271 11.19 9.90 -15.44
C SER A 271 12.39 10.83 -15.17
N PHE A 272 12.24 11.78 -14.24
CA PHE A 272 13.23 12.80 -13.97
C PHE A 272 14.26 12.33 -12.92
N ASN A 273 15.53 12.45 -13.27
CA ASN A 273 16.61 12.22 -12.32
C ASN A 273 16.80 13.46 -11.44
N ASN A 274 16.45 13.34 -10.17
CA ASN A 274 16.72 14.40 -9.21
C ASN A 274 18.21 14.74 -9.18
N THR A 275 18.53 16.04 -9.14
CA THR A 275 19.92 16.51 -9.19
C THR A 275 20.16 17.64 -8.22
N VAL A 276 21.36 17.66 -7.63
CA VAL A 276 21.87 18.78 -6.87
C VAL A 276 22.69 19.64 -7.83
N VAL A 277 22.15 20.79 -8.22
CA VAL A 277 22.82 21.72 -9.16
C VAL A 277 23.91 22.52 -8.47
N SER A 278 23.69 22.88 -7.20
CA SER A 278 24.71 23.51 -6.37
C SER A 278 24.39 23.29 -4.90
N TYR A 279 25.41 23.01 -4.10
CA TYR A 279 25.24 22.85 -2.66
C TYR A 279 26.46 23.38 -1.91
N ASP A 280 26.30 24.56 -1.34
CA ASP A 280 27.23 25.15 -0.39
C ASP A 280 26.45 25.71 0.80
N VAL A 281 26.71 25.12 1.97
CA VAL A 281 26.11 25.53 3.24
C VAL A 281 27.10 26.24 4.15
N GLY A 282 28.35 26.47 3.73
CA GLY A 282 29.39 27.22 4.45
C GLY A 282 29.77 26.73 5.85
N LEU A 283 29.10 25.69 6.36
CA LEU A 283 29.31 25.12 7.69
C LEU A 283 30.17 23.87 7.54
N LYS A 284 31.49 23.99 7.70
CA LYS A 284 32.28 22.84 8.18
C LYS A 284 31.77 22.52 9.58
N ILE A 285 30.91 21.51 9.67
CA ILE A 285 30.46 20.96 10.95
C ILE A 285 31.70 20.42 11.66
N ASN A 286 32.16 21.11 12.70
CA ASN A 286 32.95 20.46 13.73
C ASN A 286 32.11 19.28 14.23
N LYS A 287 32.56 18.04 14.00
CA LYS A 287 31.98 16.82 14.54
C LYS A 287 32.13 16.82 16.08
N GLY A 288 31.36 17.68 16.75
CA GLY A 288 31.05 17.54 18.16
C GLY A 288 30.17 16.31 18.32
N LYS A 289 30.63 15.36 19.14
CA LYS A 289 29.93 14.11 19.46
C LYS A 289 28.44 14.38 19.66
N LYS A 290 27.60 13.77 18.81
CA LYS A 290 26.15 13.70 19.04
C LYS A 290 25.92 13.00 20.39
N PRO A 291 25.00 13.46 21.25
CA PRO A 291 24.36 12.54 22.18
C PRO A 291 23.55 11.57 21.31
N ALA A 292 23.78 10.27 21.48
CA ALA A 292 23.04 9.24 20.78
C ALA A 292 21.54 9.41 21.07
N LEU A 293 20.73 9.54 20.01
CA LEU A 293 19.33 9.12 20.11
C LEU A 293 19.38 7.62 20.36
N ILE A 294 18.82 7.18 21.48
CA ILE A 294 18.61 5.76 21.77
C ILE A 294 17.52 5.29 20.82
N ILE A 295 17.94 4.77 19.68
CA ILE A 295 17.16 3.80 18.91
C ILE A 295 17.30 2.51 19.71
N VAL A 296 16.21 2.05 20.32
CA VAL A 296 16.18 0.69 20.87
C VAL A 296 16.02 -0.25 19.68
N ASP A 297 17.15 -0.61 19.08
CA ASP A 297 17.26 -1.85 18.32
C ASP A 297 17.20 -3.00 19.33
N SER A 298 16.12 -3.77 19.31
CA SER A 298 16.04 -5.01 20.05
C SER A 298 16.67 -6.13 19.21
N ASP A 299 17.98 -6.26 19.32
CA ASP A 299 18.68 -7.53 19.12
C ASP A 299 19.46 -7.90 20.38
N ALA A 300 19.63 -9.22 20.53
CA ALA A 300 19.73 -9.98 21.76
C ALA A 300 20.83 -9.63 22.79
N THR A 301 20.62 -10.17 23.99
CA THR A 301 21.55 -10.39 25.12
C THR A 301 21.67 -9.31 26.18
N SER A 302 20.74 -9.31 27.14
CA SER A 302 21.08 -9.31 28.57
C SER A 302 19.87 -9.76 29.37
N VAL A 303 20.08 -10.72 30.28
CA VAL A 303 19.10 -11.17 31.28
C VAL A 303 19.00 -10.08 32.35
N PRO A 304 17.81 -9.50 32.63
CA PRO A 304 17.61 -8.69 33.82
C PRO A 304 16.86 -9.50 34.87
N THR A 305 17.45 -9.50 36.06
CA THR A 305 16.99 -10.08 37.32
C THR A 305 15.54 -9.69 37.65
N ILE A 306 14.77 -10.70 38.07
CA ILE A 306 13.42 -10.58 38.63
C ILE A 306 13.49 -9.73 39.92
N ILE A 307 12.76 -8.62 39.93
CA ILE A 307 12.33 -7.97 41.17
C ILE A 307 10.81 -8.02 41.14
N GLU A 308 10.22 -8.90 41.96
CA GLU A 308 8.78 -8.94 42.23
C GLU A 308 8.35 -7.71 43.03
N PRO A 309 7.20 -7.11 42.68
CA PRO A 309 6.31 -6.59 43.70
C PRO A 309 4.93 -7.25 43.60
N SER A 310 4.63 -8.03 44.63
CA SER A 310 3.33 -8.35 45.22
C SER A 310 2.06 -7.90 44.47
N ILE A 311 1.28 -8.90 44.05
CA ILE A 311 -0.12 -8.82 43.67
C ILE A 311 -0.93 -8.25 44.85
N GLN A 312 -1.60 -7.12 44.64
CA GLN A 312 -2.81 -6.78 45.38
C GLN A 312 -3.98 -6.75 44.41
N THR A 313 -4.90 -7.68 44.67
CA THR A 313 -6.16 -7.89 44.00
C THR A 313 -7.13 -6.73 44.20
N ASN A 314 -8.06 -6.62 43.25
CA ASN A 314 -9.24 -5.75 43.18
C ASN A 314 -9.05 -4.38 42.54
N GLN A 315 -9.23 -4.32 41.23
CA GLN A 315 -10.02 -3.27 40.59
C GLN A 315 -10.68 -3.82 39.32
N LYS A 316 -12.00 -3.67 39.25
CA LYS A 316 -12.85 -4.04 38.11
C LYS A 316 -12.36 -3.31 36.86
N ILE A 317 -11.90 -4.07 35.87
CA ILE A 317 -11.63 -3.58 34.53
C ILE A 317 -13.00 -3.30 33.88
N GLN A 318 -13.32 -2.03 33.69
CA GLN A 318 -14.31 -1.60 32.69
C GLN A 318 -13.59 -1.63 31.34
N THR A 319 -13.90 -2.63 30.53
CA THR A 319 -13.45 -2.71 29.14
C THR A 319 -14.28 -1.74 28.29
N ASN A 320 -13.64 -0.70 27.75
CA ASN A 320 -14.18 0.09 26.64
C ASN A 320 -13.58 -0.43 25.33
N GLU A 321 -14.48 -0.64 24.37
CA GLU A 321 -14.30 -1.36 23.10
C GLU A 321 -13.35 -0.66 22.13
N ASN A 322 -12.37 -1.41 21.62
CA ASN A 322 -11.94 -1.44 20.22
C ASN A 322 -10.89 -2.55 20.04
N ASP A 323 -11.36 -3.80 20.16
CA ASP A 323 -10.56 -4.99 19.84
C ASP A 323 -10.44 -5.16 18.32
N GLN A 324 -9.22 -5.46 17.86
CA GLN A 324 -9.03 -6.17 16.59
C GLN A 324 -9.91 -7.42 16.63
N LEU A 325 -10.89 -7.47 15.72
CA LEU A 325 -11.92 -8.48 15.78
C LEU A 325 -11.31 -9.87 15.53
N ALA A 326 -11.21 -10.68 16.58
CA ALA A 326 -10.73 -12.05 16.48
C ALA A 326 -11.56 -12.81 15.43
N LYS A 327 -10.86 -13.50 14.53
CA LYS A 327 -11.50 -14.35 13.50
C LYS A 327 -12.23 -15.49 14.21
N ASP A 328 -13.54 -15.57 14.03
CA ASP A 328 -14.37 -16.67 14.50
C ASP A 328 -14.57 -17.70 13.37
N GLU A 329 -14.84 -18.95 13.75
CA GLU A 329 -15.08 -20.07 12.84
C GLU A 329 -16.44 -20.71 13.14
N GLY A 330 -17.17 -21.08 12.10
CA GLY A 330 -18.48 -21.69 12.25
C GLY A 330 -18.38 -23.08 12.87
N VAL A 331 -19.11 -23.32 13.97
CA VAL A 331 -19.22 -24.63 14.62
C VAL A 331 -20.42 -25.37 14.06
N TYR A 332 -20.18 -26.58 13.54
CA TYR A 332 -21.21 -27.43 12.94
C TYR A 332 -21.85 -28.33 13.99
N ASN A 333 -23.16 -28.17 14.18
CA ASN A 333 -24.00 -29.04 15.01
C ASN A 333 -25.09 -29.68 14.13
N GLY A 334 -24.71 -30.73 13.39
CA GLY A 334 -25.57 -31.30 12.34
C GLY A 334 -25.75 -30.32 11.18
N ASN A 335 -27.00 -29.99 10.84
CA ASN A 335 -27.32 -29.04 9.78
C ASN A 335 -27.33 -27.57 10.26
N ILE A 336 -27.02 -27.32 11.53
CA ILE A 336 -27.05 -25.98 12.12
C ILE A 336 -25.61 -25.49 12.32
N VAL A 337 -25.31 -24.32 11.74
CA VAL A 337 -24.05 -23.62 11.97
C VAL A 337 -24.26 -22.54 13.03
N THR A 338 -23.43 -22.57 14.07
CA THR A 338 -23.43 -21.58 15.15
C THR A 338 -22.07 -20.89 15.25
N TRP A 339 -22.08 -19.60 15.59
CA TRP A 339 -20.90 -18.77 15.74
C TRP A 339 -20.73 -18.36 17.21
N ASN A 340 -19.51 -18.42 17.73
CA ASN A 340 -19.23 -18.05 19.12
C ASN A 340 -19.31 -16.53 19.32
N ASN A 341 -18.97 -15.77 18.27
CA ASN A 341 -19.03 -14.32 18.26
C ASN A 341 -20.43 -13.84 17.89
N PRO A 342 -21.11 -13.06 18.76
CA PRO A 342 -22.47 -12.56 18.50
C PRO A 342 -22.60 -11.76 17.19
N LYS A 343 -21.55 -11.03 16.77
CA LYS A 343 -21.57 -10.26 15.51
C LYS A 343 -21.61 -11.19 14.29
N TYR A 344 -20.88 -12.31 14.36
CA TYR A 344 -20.91 -13.33 13.32
C TYR A 344 -22.25 -14.05 13.29
N GLN A 345 -22.81 -14.41 14.45
CA GLN A 345 -24.14 -15.05 14.51
C GLN A 345 -25.22 -14.14 13.93
N GLN A 346 -25.25 -12.86 14.32
CA GLN A 346 -26.21 -11.89 13.77
C GLN A 346 -26.08 -11.71 12.26
N LEU A 347 -24.85 -11.70 11.74
CA LEU A 347 -24.63 -11.65 10.30
C LEU A 347 -25.15 -12.92 9.63
N TRP A 348 -24.81 -14.08 10.18
CA TRP A 348 -25.21 -15.38 9.65
C TRP A 348 -26.72 -15.46 9.55
N ASP A 349 -27.44 -15.13 10.62
CA ASP A 349 -28.90 -15.20 10.68
C ASP A 349 -29.59 -14.40 9.57
N LYS A 350 -29.00 -13.28 9.14
CA LYS A 350 -29.53 -12.38 8.11
C LYS A 350 -29.22 -12.81 6.67
N LEU A 351 -28.33 -13.78 6.46
CA LEU A 351 -28.01 -14.26 5.12
C LEU A 351 -29.21 -15.02 4.50
N PRO A 352 -29.39 -14.96 3.16
CA PRO A 352 -30.39 -15.76 2.48
C PRO A 352 -30.18 -17.26 2.72
N GLU A 353 -31.25 -18.02 2.94
CA GLU A 353 -31.16 -19.47 3.21
C GLU A 353 -30.45 -20.24 2.10
N LYS A 354 -30.71 -19.91 0.83
CA LYS A 354 -30.00 -20.52 -0.31
C LYS A 354 -28.50 -20.27 -0.25
N PHE A 355 -28.10 -19.08 0.18
CA PHE A 355 -26.68 -18.72 0.30
C PHE A 355 -26.04 -19.42 1.48
N LYS A 356 -26.71 -19.51 2.64
CA LYS A 356 -26.26 -20.32 3.79
C LYS A 356 -26.01 -21.77 3.39
N MET A 357 -26.95 -22.38 2.66
CA MET A 357 -26.79 -23.77 2.18
C MET A 357 -25.56 -23.92 1.29
N ALA A 358 -25.35 -23.00 0.34
CA ALA A 358 -24.18 -23.02 -0.53
C ALA A 358 -22.85 -22.85 0.24
N LEU A 359 -22.81 -21.94 1.22
CA LEU A 359 -21.62 -21.74 2.06
C LEU A 359 -21.32 -22.96 2.94
N THR A 360 -22.36 -23.63 3.45
CA THR A 360 -22.21 -24.77 4.38
C THR A 360 -21.49 -25.96 3.72
N ASN A 361 -21.59 -26.10 2.40
CA ASN A 361 -20.88 -27.13 1.63
C ASN A 361 -19.35 -26.92 1.58
N ASN A 362 -18.88 -25.69 1.86
CA ASN A 362 -17.46 -25.36 1.85
C ASN A 362 -17.13 -24.49 3.07
N SER A 363 -16.67 -25.16 4.14
CA SER A 363 -16.37 -24.50 5.42
C SER A 363 -15.32 -23.39 5.29
N GLU A 364 -14.34 -23.54 4.40
CA GLU A 364 -13.33 -22.49 4.16
C GLU A 364 -13.98 -21.26 3.51
N TRP A 365 -14.79 -21.47 2.46
CA TRP A 365 -15.52 -20.40 1.79
C TRP A 365 -16.46 -19.67 2.73
N MET A 366 -17.20 -20.41 3.58
CA MET A 366 -18.08 -19.85 4.60
C MET A 366 -17.30 -18.96 5.58
N ASN A 367 -16.24 -19.48 6.18
CA ASN A 367 -15.45 -18.77 7.17
C ASN A 367 -14.79 -17.51 6.58
N GLU A 368 -14.30 -17.59 5.34
CA GLU A 368 -13.70 -16.46 4.64
C GLU A 368 -14.72 -15.37 4.28
N PHE A 369 -15.86 -15.76 3.73
CA PHE A 369 -16.96 -14.82 3.45
C PHE A 369 -17.39 -14.12 4.75
N MET A 370 -17.65 -14.86 5.81
CA MET A 370 -18.13 -14.31 7.08
C MET A 370 -17.14 -13.33 7.68
N HIS A 371 -15.86 -13.68 7.74
CA HIS A 371 -14.83 -12.78 8.25
C HIS A 371 -14.69 -11.51 7.39
N SER A 372 -14.66 -11.65 6.06
CA SER A 372 -14.54 -10.51 5.15
C SER A 372 -15.74 -9.55 5.25
N CYS A 373 -16.94 -10.10 5.44
CA CYS A 373 -18.17 -9.35 5.57
C CYS A 373 -18.26 -8.62 6.92
N ILE A 374 -17.80 -9.23 8.03
CA ILE A 374 -17.73 -8.52 9.31
C ILE A 374 -16.72 -7.36 9.27
N ILE A 375 -15.55 -7.56 8.65
CA ILE A 375 -14.58 -6.46 8.45
C ILE A 375 -15.24 -5.34 7.63
N ALA A 376 -15.88 -5.66 6.50
CA ALA A 376 -16.56 -4.68 5.67
C ALA A 376 -17.60 -3.89 6.48
N LYS A 377 -18.43 -4.56 7.29
CA LYS A 377 -19.42 -3.89 8.14
C LYS A 377 -18.77 -3.01 9.22
N SER A 378 -17.64 -3.41 9.79
CA SER A 378 -16.91 -2.57 10.76
C SER A 378 -16.40 -1.26 10.14
N GLU A 379 -16.19 -1.25 8.81
CA GLU A 379 -15.80 -0.08 8.03
C GLU A 379 -16.99 0.66 7.38
N ASN A 380 -18.24 0.34 7.75
CA ASN A 380 -19.47 0.84 7.11
C ASN A 380 -19.53 0.57 5.59
N LYS A 381 -18.97 -0.56 5.14
CA LYS A 381 -19.02 -1.03 3.75
C LYS A 381 -19.93 -2.25 3.60
N ASN A 382 -20.46 -2.44 2.40
CA ASN A 382 -21.29 -3.60 2.07
C ASN A 382 -20.43 -4.86 1.98
N CYS A 383 -21.05 -5.99 2.34
CA CYS A 383 -20.41 -7.28 2.15
C CYS A 383 -20.24 -7.58 0.66
N LYS A 384 -19.06 -8.06 0.28
CA LYS A 384 -18.76 -8.48 -1.09
C LYS A 384 -18.89 -9.99 -1.18
N PHE A 385 -19.36 -10.47 -2.32
CA PHE A 385 -19.30 -11.89 -2.64
C PHE A 385 -17.83 -12.30 -2.77
N VAL A 386 -17.48 -13.47 -2.21
CA VAL A 386 -16.11 -13.99 -2.21
C VAL A 386 -16.07 -15.26 -3.05
N THR A 387 -15.02 -15.45 -3.83
CA THR A 387 -14.80 -16.70 -4.58
C THR A 387 -14.13 -17.74 -3.68
N PRO A 388 -14.60 -19.00 -3.66
CA PRO A 388 -13.90 -20.09 -2.97
C PRO A 388 -12.46 -20.22 -3.49
N LYS A 389 -11.48 -20.37 -2.59
CA LYS A 389 -10.06 -20.50 -2.99
C LYS A 389 -9.76 -21.78 -3.76
N ASN A 390 -10.54 -22.84 -3.53
CA ASN A 390 -10.40 -24.13 -4.17
C ASN A 390 -11.21 -24.25 -5.48
N LEU A 391 -11.71 -23.14 -6.03
CA LEU A 391 -12.47 -23.14 -7.28
C LEU A 391 -11.56 -23.50 -8.47
N ILE A 392 -11.87 -24.59 -9.17
CA ILE A 392 -11.12 -25.03 -10.36
C ILE A 392 -11.61 -24.26 -11.59
N VAL A 393 -10.70 -23.54 -12.25
CA VAL A 393 -10.97 -22.78 -13.47
C VAL A 393 -9.82 -22.97 -14.48
N PRO A 394 -10.08 -23.43 -15.71
CA PRO A 394 -11.39 -23.83 -16.24
C PRO A 394 -11.93 -25.11 -15.56
N PRO A 395 -13.25 -25.30 -15.47
CA PRO A 395 -13.84 -26.47 -14.85
C PRO A 395 -13.52 -27.75 -15.64
N GLU A 396 -13.46 -28.87 -14.94
CA GLU A 396 -13.24 -30.19 -15.53
C GLU A 396 -14.54 -30.72 -16.13
N LEU A 397 -14.47 -31.37 -17.28
CA LEU A 397 -15.64 -32.03 -17.89
C LEU A 397 -15.70 -33.48 -17.41
N SER A 398 -16.81 -33.84 -16.77
CA SER A 398 -17.08 -35.21 -16.33
C SER A 398 -17.52 -36.11 -17.50
N GLU A 399 -17.52 -37.43 -17.26
CA GLU A 399 -17.98 -38.44 -18.25
C GLU A 399 -19.44 -38.25 -18.69
N ASN A 400 -20.25 -37.52 -17.91
CA ASN A 400 -21.65 -37.24 -18.21
C ASN A 400 -21.87 -35.89 -18.91
N ASP A 401 -20.82 -35.29 -19.50
CA ASP A 401 -20.84 -33.95 -20.13
C ASP A 401 -21.21 -32.79 -19.17
N GLU A 402 -21.07 -32.99 -17.87
CA GLU A 402 -21.27 -31.96 -16.83
C GLU A 402 -19.93 -31.35 -16.39
N TYR A 403 -19.89 -30.03 -16.22
CA TYR A 403 -18.72 -29.30 -15.74
C TYR A 403 -18.60 -29.32 -14.21
N ASN A 404 -17.38 -29.50 -13.72
CA ASN A 404 -17.05 -29.59 -12.31
C ASN A 404 -15.98 -28.54 -11.92
N PHE A 405 -16.31 -27.70 -10.96
CA PHE A 405 -15.47 -26.62 -10.42
C PHE A 405 -14.70 -27.05 -9.14
N GLY A 406 -14.67 -28.35 -8.83
CA GLY A 406 -13.98 -28.90 -7.66
C GLY A 406 -14.93 -29.26 -6.51
N GLU A 407 -14.41 -30.05 -5.58
CA GLU A 407 -15.15 -30.53 -4.40
C GLU A 407 -15.58 -29.37 -3.49
N GLY A 408 -16.82 -29.40 -2.99
CA GLY A 408 -17.39 -28.34 -2.16
C GLY A 408 -17.89 -27.12 -2.94
N ASN A 409 -17.87 -27.15 -4.28
CA ASN A 409 -18.35 -26.06 -5.14
C ASN A 409 -19.65 -26.43 -5.87
N GLU A 410 -20.54 -27.21 -5.25
CA GLU A 410 -21.75 -27.74 -5.89
C GLU A 410 -22.68 -26.63 -6.38
N ALA A 411 -22.69 -25.47 -5.71
CA ALA A 411 -23.47 -24.31 -6.14
C ALA A 411 -22.97 -23.76 -7.49
N TYR A 412 -21.66 -23.78 -7.74
CA TYR A 412 -21.09 -23.40 -9.04
C TYR A 412 -21.40 -24.46 -10.10
N ASN A 413 -21.25 -25.75 -9.77
CA ASN A 413 -21.58 -26.86 -10.67
C ASN A 413 -23.04 -26.79 -11.12
N ALA A 414 -23.97 -26.69 -10.16
CA ALA A 414 -25.40 -26.63 -10.43
C ALA A 414 -25.79 -25.39 -11.25
N LEU A 415 -25.22 -24.23 -10.94
CA LEU A 415 -25.48 -23.00 -11.70
C LEU A 415 -24.98 -23.14 -13.14
N PHE A 416 -23.71 -23.51 -13.32
CA PHE A 416 -23.07 -23.50 -14.63
C PHE A 416 -23.68 -24.54 -15.57
N ASN A 417 -23.96 -25.75 -15.07
CA ASN A 417 -24.56 -26.82 -15.87
C ASN A 417 -26.02 -26.56 -16.24
N LYS A 418 -26.71 -25.67 -15.53
CA LYS A 418 -28.07 -25.20 -15.88
C LYS A 418 -28.09 -24.18 -17.02
N LEU A 419 -26.96 -23.53 -17.30
CA LEU A 419 -26.85 -22.56 -18.40
C LEU A 419 -26.92 -23.28 -19.75
N ASP A 420 -27.45 -22.61 -20.76
CA ASP A 420 -27.44 -23.16 -22.12
C ASP A 420 -26.00 -23.28 -22.65
N LYS A 421 -25.78 -24.26 -23.54
CA LYS A 421 -24.44 -24.56 -24.08
C LYS A 421 -23.80 -23.35 -24.78
N SER A 422 -24.61 -22.50 -25.42
CA SER A 422 -24.10 -21.31 -26.10
C SER A 422 -23.58 -20.27 -25.11
N TYR A 423 -24.27 -20.08 -23.98
CA TYR A 423 -23.83 -19.19 -22.93
C TYR A 423 -22.64 -19.75 -22.16
N GLN A 424 -22.59 -21.06 -21.91
CA GLN A 424 -21.39 -21.72 -21.37
C GLN A 424 -20.15 -21.45 -22.24
N ASN A 425 -20.28 -21.61 -23.56
CA ASN A 425 -19.20 -21.31 -24.51
C ASN A 425 -18.79 -19.83 -24.49
N THR A 426 -19.78 -18.93 -24.35
CA THR A 426 -19.52 -17.50 -24.22
C THR A 426 -18.71 -17.21 -22.95
N LEU A 427 -19.07 -17.83 -21.82
CA LEU A 427 -18.32 -17.70 -20.57
C LEU A 427 -16.88 -18.23 -20.74
N PHE A 428 -16.67 -19.37 -21.39
CA PHE A 428 -15.31 -19.88 -21.64
C PHE A 428 -14.44 -18.96 -22.50
N SER A 429 -15.02 -18.02 -23.25
CA SER A 429 -14.26 -17.00 -23.98
C SER A 429 -13.79 -15.82 -23.11
N LEU A 430 -14.25 -15.72 -21.85
CA LEU A 430 -13.92 -14.64 -20.91
C LEU A 430 -12.59 -14.88 -20.19
N TYR A 431 -11.50 -14.95 -20.97
CA TYR A 431 -10.14 -14.96 -20.43
C TYR A 431 -9.25 -14.01 -21.22
N SER A 432 -8.13 -13.64 -20.61
CA SER A 432 -7.03 -12.97 -21.29
C SER A 432 -5.81 -13.88 -21.27
N GLU A 433 -5.05 -13.92 -22.35
CA GLU A 433 -3.83 -14.72 -22.43
C GLU A 433 -2.61 -13.80 -22.28
N LYS A 434 -1.70 -14.14 -21.36
CA LYS A 434 -0.41 -13.46 -21.21
C LYS A 434 0.68 -14.50 -21.05
N ASN A 435 1.65 -14.52 -21.97
CA ASN A 435 2.78 -15.46 -21.97
C ASN A 435 2.34 -16.95 -21.98
N GLY A 436 1.26 -17.30 -22.68
CA GLY A 436 0.74 -18.68 -22.73
C GLY A 436 0.01 -19.13 -21.47
N VAL A 437 -0.22 -18.24 -20.50
CA VAL A 437 -1.03 -18.49 -19.30
C VAL A 437 -2.35 -17.74 -19.43
N ASN A 438 -3.45 -18.46 -19.29
CA ASN A 438 -4.79 -17.90 -19.33
C ASN A 438 -5.18 -17.31 -17.97
N ASN A 439 -5.59 -16.04 -17.95
CA ASN A 439 -6.15 -15.34 -16.82
C ASN A 439 -7.69 -15.31 -16.93
N TYR A 440 -8.34 -16.03 -16.02
CA TYR A 440 -9.79 -16.22 -15.98
C TYR A 440 -10.53 -15.25 -15.02
N SER A 441 -9.93 -14.12 -14.65
CA SER A 441 -10.56 -13.13 -13.76
C SER A 441 -11.94 -12.67 -14.28
N MET A 442 -12.08 -12.36 -15.57
CA MET A 442 -13.35 -11.95 -16.16
C MET A 442 -14.42 -13.05 -16.10
N PHE A 443 -14.02 -14.30 -16.34
CA PHE A 443 -14.87 -15.47 -16.19
C PHE A 443 -15.34 -15.64 -14.75
N ILE A 444 -14.41 -15.60 -13.79
CA ILE A 444 -14.70 -15.73 -12.35
C ILE A 444 -15.65 -14.62 -11.90
N ASP A 445 -15.37 -13.37 -12.26
CA ASP A 445 -16.20 -12.22 -11.89
C ASP A 445 -17.63 -12.32 -12.45
N THR A 446 -17.76 -12.79 -13.69
CA THR A 446 -19.06 -12.99 -14.31
C THR A 446 -19.81 -14.12 -13.63
N LEU A 447 -19.13 -15.23 -13.34
CA LEU A 447 -19.71 -16.39 -12.66
C LEU A 447 -20.15 -16.06 -11.23
N ASN A 448 -19.33 -15.32 -10.47
CA ASN A 448 -19.67 -14.81 -9.14
C ASN A 448 -20.95 -13.95 -9.18
N LYS A 449 -21.09 -13.06 -10.16
CA LYS A 449 -22.29 -12.21 -10.30
C LYS A 449 -23.54 -13.03 -10.58
N LEU A 450 -23.44 -14.04 -11.44
CA LEU A 450 -24.53 -14.95 -11.74
C LEU A 450 -24.93 -15.77 -10.50
N LEU A 451 -23.93 -16.31 -9.79
CA LEU A 451 -24.15 -17.13 -8.60
C LEU A 451 -24.71 -16.31 -7.44
N ALA A 452 -24.15 -15.13 -7.19
CA ALA A 452 -24.66 -14.19 -6.19
C ALA A 452 -26.16 -13.92 -6.42
N LYS A 453 -26.56 -13.67 -7.67
CA LYS A 453 -27.96 -13.47 -8.03
C LYS A 453 -28.82 -14.73 -7.79
N ASP A 454 -28.36 -15.91 -8.20
CA ASP A 454 -29.12 -17.17 -8.02
C ASP A 454 -29.31 -17.55 -6.53
N LEU A 455 -28.31 -17.23 -5.70
CA LEU A 455 -28.32 -17.44 -4.25
C LEU A 455 -29.03 -16.31 -3.47
N GLY A 456 -29.52 -15.27 -4.15
CA GLY A 456 -30.24 -14.15 -3.51
C GLY A 456 -29.34 -13.12 -2.81
N PHE A 457 -28.06 -13.08 -3.16
CA PHE A 457 -27.09 -12.09 -2.71
C PHE A 457 -27.03 -10.92 -3.71
N GLU A 458 -27.92 -9.93 -3.58
CA GLU A 458 -28.02 -8.86 -4.59
C GLU A 458 -27.11 -7.66 -4.31
N ASN A 459 -27.00 -7.18 -3.07
CA ASN A 459 -26.28 -5.93 -2.76
C ASN A 459 -25.51 -5.92 -1.43
N GLY A 460 -25.44 -7.06 -0.71
CA GLY A 460 -24.76 -7.13 0.58
C GLY A 460 -25.41 -6.34 1.73
N TYR A 461 -26.63 -5.83 1.54
CA TYR A 461 -27.44 -5.18 2.59
C TYR A 461 -28.14 -6.24 3.42
N PHE A 462 -27.60 -6.55 4.60
CA PHE A 462 -28.18 -7.47 5.56
C PHE A 462 -28.22 -6.85 6.96
#